data_AF-A0A9X4EM82-F1
#
_entry.id   AF-A0A9X4EM82-F1
#
_cell.length_a   1.000
_cell.length_b   1.000
_cell.length_c   1.000
_cell.angle_alpha   90.00
_cell.angle_beta   90.00
_cell.angle_gamma   90.00
#
_symmetry.space_group_name_H-M   'P 1'
#
loop_
_entity.id
_entity.type
_entity.pdbx_description
1 polymer ?
#
loop_
_entity_poly.entity_id
_entity_poly.type
_entity_poly.pdbx_seq_one_letter_code
_entity_poly.pdbx_strand_id
1 'polypeptide(L)'
;MRKLLIIAVVLLQLKSTAQARLAGSYGLDPTVQEFLEVIHSYQGPPLQDLPLDVGRLAMENMQKDSTLTYDNVTFTKVSFKEGGRKVNSVIIKPKKAEKLLPTLVYFHGGGWVFNSFETHKRLMRDIALKANVGVVFVEYSRAPEIKYPVANEEGYAAALFLSKYGKNYGLDSNRIIVGGDSVGGNMATVVAMKAKEKGTPKILGQVLLYPVTDTNLNTKSYERFSKGHYLTRATMKWFWEVYAPDKSTQSLATVAPLKASLEELQNLPKTLLITAEYDVLRDEGEAYAKKLRAAKVPVISTRYGGTIHDFIVLNALRKTEASKGAVAQVCAFLKNNFYKNN
;
A
#
# COMPACT_ATOMS: atom_id res chain seq x y z
N MET A 1 23.24 -29.80 6.92
CA MET A 1 22.28 -29.44 7.99
C MET A 1 22.89 -28.51 9.05
N ARG A 2 23.58 -27.44 8.64
CA ARG A 2 24.14 -26.39 9.53
C ARG A 2 24.26 -25.07 8.73
N LYS A 3 23.14 -24.55 8.21
CA LYS A 3 23.04 -23.21 7.58
C LYS A 3 21.59 -22.69 7.59
N LEU A 4 20.81 -22.98 8.64
CA LEU A 4 19.40 -22.56 8.73
C LEU A 4 19.01 -21.87 10.06
N LEU A 5 20.00 -21.34 10.79
CA LEU A 5 19.80 -20.82 12.14
C LEU A 5 20.35 -19.39 12.32
N ILE A 6 20.05 -18.46 11.40
CA ILE A 6 20.46 -17.04 11.51
C ILE A 6 19.26 -16.06 11.50
N ILE A 7 18.01 -16.54 11.59
CA ILE A 7 16.83 -15.65 11.72
C ILE A 7 16.05 -15.89 13.03
N ALA A 8 16.49 -16.82 13.87
CA ALA A 8 15.72 -17.23 15.07
C ALA A 8 16.38 -16.92 16.44
N VAL A 9 17.49 -16.19 16.52
CA VAL A 9 18.12 -15.86 17.82
C VAL A 9 18.63 -14.41 17.83
N VAL A 10 17.70 -13.45 17.98
CA VAL A 10 17.97 -12.12 18.56
C VAL A 10 16.78 -11.70 19.44
N LEU A 11 16.26 -12.64 20.22
CA LEU A 11 15.21 -12.36 21.22
C LEU A 11 15.49 -13.21 22.45
N LEU A 12 16.61 -12.94 23.12
CA LEU A 12 16.81 -13.20 24.55
C LEU A 12 18.22 -12.68 24.91
N GLN A 13 18.26 -11.88 25.98
CA GLN A 13 19.44 -11.30 26.64
C GLN A 13 19.99 -10.00 26.03
N LEU A 14 19.48 -8.87 26.54
CA LEU A 14 20.20 -8.04 27.51
C LEU A 14 19.31 -6.84 27.89
N LYS A 15 18.72 -6.89 29.08
CA LYS A 15 18.34 -5.65 29.78
C LYS A 15 19.65 -4.97 30.17
N SER A 16 20.07 -3.96 29.41
CA SER A 16 21.08 -3.01 29.87
C SER A 16 20.65 -1.61 29.47
N THR A 17 20.49 -0.77 30.48
CA THR A 17 20.16 0.64 30.42
C THR A 17 21.21 1.42 29.63
N ALA A 18 20.90 1.74 28.39
CA ALA A 18 21.44 2.89 27.68
C ALA A 18 20.32 3.46 26.82
N GLN A 19 19.58 4.39 27.42
CA GLN A 19 18.51 5.14 26.83
C GLN A 19 19.09 6.16 25.84
N ALA A 20 19.65 5.68 24.72
CA ALA A 20 19.94 6.53 23.58
C ALA A 20 18.62 6.72 22.82
N ARG A 21 17.94 7.83 23.09
CA ARG A 21 16.79 8.35 22.34
C ARG A 21 17.11 8.38 20.84
N LEU A 22 16.81 7.30 20.13
CA LEU A 22 16.69 7.27 18.67
C LEU A 22 15.23 7.09 18.23
N ALA A 23 14.32 7.65 19.05
CA ALA A 23 13.05 8.20 18.61
C ALA A 23 12.92 9.58 19.29
N GLY A 24 13.42 10.64 18.63
CA GLY A 24 13.29 12.03 19.09
C GLY A 24 11.86 12.57 19.03
N SER A 25 10.86 11.69 19.06
CA SER A 25 9.46 11.97 18.78
C SER A 25 8.63 11.67 20.03
N TYR A 26 8.29 12.72 20.76
CA TYR A 26 7.29 12.65 21.83
C TYR A 26 5.93 12.26 21.21
N GLY A 27 5.28 11.21 21.74
CA GLY A 27 3.91 10.85 21.37
C GLY A 27 3.73 9.65 20.42
N LEU A 28 4.76 8.82 20.21
CA LEU A 28 4.58 7.51 19.56
C LEU A 28 3.78 6.55 20.45
N ASP A 29 2.96 5.70 19.82
CA ASP A 29 2.36 4.54 20.48
C ASP A 29 3.46 3.61 21.02
N PRO A 30 3.35 3.07 22.24
CA PRO A 30 4.40 2.23 22.84
C PRO A 30 4.77 1.00 21.98
N THR A 31 3.81 0.35 21.34
CA THR A 31 4.09 -0.81 20.45
C THR A 31 4.83 -0.37 19.19
N VAL A 32 4.55 0.85 18.69
CA VAL A 32 5.31 1.42 17.57
C VAL A 32 6.74 1.75 17.99
N GLN A 33 6.93 2.29 19.20
CA GLN A 33 8.24 2.56 19.77
C GLN A 33 9.06 1.27 19.91
N GLU A 34 8.50 0.23 20.51
CA GLU A 34 9.14 -1.09 20.65
C GLU A 34 9.52 -1.69 19.29
N PHE A 35 8.63 -1.58 18.29
CA PHE A 35 8.93 -2.02 16.93
C PHE A 35 10.13 -1.28 16.34
N LEU A 36 10.17 0.05 16.47
CA LEU A 36 11.29 0.85 15.97
C LEU A 36 12.60 0.51 16.68
N GLU A 37 12.58 0.26 17.99
CA GLU A 37 13.77 -0.19 18.73
C GLU A 37 14.31 -1.52 18.22
N VAL A 38 13.44 -2.48 17.91
CA VAL A 38 13.83 -3.75 17.28
C VAL A 38 14.45 -3.49 15.90
N ILE A 39 13.83 -2.66 15.06
CA ILE A 39 14.38 -2.33 13.73
C ILE A 39 15.74 -1.62 13.85
N HIS A 40 15.91 -0.69 14.79
CA HIS A 40 17.16 0.03 15.00
C HIS A 40 18.27 -0.83 15.63
N SER A 41 17.92 -1.95 16.25
CA SER A 41 18.91 -2.89 16.78
C SER A 41 19.68 -3.64 15.68
N TYR A 42 19.12 -3.71 14.46
CA TYR A 42 19.74 -4.35 13.32
C TYR A 42 21.02 -3.61 12.87
N GLN A 43 22.15 -4.32 12.89
CA GLN A 43 23.48 -3.78 12.53
C GLN A 43 23.92 -4.14 11.09
N GLY A 44 23.05 -4.78 10.30
CA GLY A 44 23.37 -5.13 8.92
C GLY A 44 23.17 -3.97 7.93
N PRO A 45 23.49 -4.18 6.65
CA PRO A 45 23.29 -3.17 5.62
C PRO A 45 21.79 -2.85 5.46
N PRO A 46 21.43 -1.60 5.09
CA PRO A 46 20.04 -1.24 4.89
C PRO A 46 19.40 -2.07 3.76
N LEU A 47 18.08 -2.20 3.78
CA LEU A 47 17.34 -3.11 2.90
C LEU A 47 17.65 -2.90 1.40
N GLN A 48 17.86 -1.65 0.97
CA GLN A 48 18.18 -1.32 -0.42
C GLN A 48 19.59 -1.73 -0.87
N ASP A 49 20.49 -2.04 0.06
CA ASP A 49 21.87 -2.45 -0.23
C ASP A 49 22.02 -3.99 -0.24
N LEU A 50 20.96 -4.72 0.12
CA LEU A 50 20.92 -6.18 0.04
C LEU A 50 20.66 -6.66 -1.39
N PRO A 51 21.10 -7.89 -1.75
CA PRO A 51 20.60 -8.56 -2.95
C PRO A 51 19.07 -8.57 -2.98
N LEU A 52 18.47 -8.32 -4.15
CA LEU A 52 17.02 -8.08 -4.27
C LEU A 52 16.16 -9.24 -3.74
N ASP A 53 16.55 -10.47 -4.04
CA ASP A 53 15.88 -11.69 -3.56
C ASP A 53 15.95 -11.81 -2.03
N VAL A 54 17.11 -11.50 -1.45
CA VAL A 54 17.31 -11.48 0.01
C VAL A 54 16.46 -10.38 0.67
N GLY A 55 16.49 -9.16 0.13
CA GLY A 55 15.68 -8.04 0.65
C GLY A 55 14.18 -8.31 0.57
N ARG A 56 13.70 -8.87 -0.56
CA ARG A 56 12.29 -9.26 -0.72
C ARG A 56 11.89 -10.37 0.26
N LEU A 57 12.73 -11.38 0.45
CA LEU A 57 12.49 -12.46 1.42
C LEU A 57 12.53 -11.94 2.86
N ALA A 58 13.39 -10.97 3.17
CA ALA A 58 13.43 -10.33 4.49
C ALA A 58 12.10 -9.66 4.84
N MET A 59 11.48 -8.97 3.88
CA MET A 59 10.15 -8.37 4.07
C MET A 59 9.05 -9.41 4.30
N GLU A 60 9.07 -10.53 3.57
CA GLU A 60 8.14 -11.64 3.81
C GLU A 60 8.34 -12.27 5.19
N ASN A 61 9.59 -12.47 5.61
CA ASN A 61 9.92 -13.01 6.92
C ASN A 61 9.50 -12.07 8.06
N MET A 62 9.68 -10.76 7.92
CA MET A 62 9.24 -9.76 8.89
C MET A 62 7.73 -9.80 9.11
N GLN A 63 6.96 -10.20 8.09
CA GLN A 63 5.51 -10.31 8.15
C GLN A 63 5.02 -11.68 8.67
N LYS A 64 5.90 -12.66 8.94
CA LYS A 64 5.46 -13.96 9.45
C LYS A 64 4.82 -13.83 10.83
N ASP A 65 3.65 -14.42 10.99
CA ASP A 65 2.95 -14.50 12.26
C ASP A 65 2.14 -15.81 12.31
N SER A 66 2.55 -16.73 13.18
CA SER A 66 1.94 -18.05 13.34
C SER A 66 0.56 -18.02 14.00
N THR A 67 0.16 -16.90 14.60
CA THR A 67 -1.17 -16.73 15.21
C THR A 67 -2.26 -16.40 14.18
N LEU A 68 -1.88 -16.12 12.94
CA LEU A 68 -2.81 -15.75 11.87
C LEU A 68 -3.38 -16.98 11.15
N THR A 69 -4.70 -17.14 11.17
CA THR A 69 -5.42 -18.19 10.41
C THR A 69 -6.05 -17.63 9.14
N TYR A 70 -6.23 -18.48 8.12
CA TYR A 70 -6.80 -18.07 6.83
C TYR A 70 -7.97 -18.95 6.37
N ASP A 71 -8.54 -19.75 7.27
CA ASP A 71 -9.50 -20.80 6.93
C ASP A 71 -10.86 -20.27 6.45
N ASN A 72 -11.15 -18.98 6.65
CA ASN A 72 -12.41 -18.34 6.27
C ASN A 72 -12.35 -17.62 4.91
N VAL A 73 -11.21 -17.67 4.22
CA VAL A 73 -11.05 -17.08 2.88
C VAL A 73 -10.52 -18.10 1.87
N THR A 74 -10.79 -17.87 0.59
CA THR A 74 -10.15 -18.57 -0.53
C THR A 74 -9.09 -17.68 -1.17
N PHE A 75 -8.01 -18.28 -1.67
CA PHE A 75 -7.00 -17.61 -2.49
C PHE A 75 -6.92 -18.29 -3.84
N THR A 76 -7.20 -17.57 -4.91
CA THR A 76 -7.12 -18.09 -6.29
C THR A 76 -6.08 -17.28 -7.05
N LYS A 77 -4.98 -17.94 -7.43
CA LYS A 77 -3.99 -17.33 -8.33
C LYS A 77 -4.55 -17.32 -9.74
N VAL A 78 -4.43 -16.18 -10.42
CA VAL A 78 -4.87 -16.00 -11.80
C VAL A 78 -3.77 -15.31 -12.59
N SER A 79 -3.62 -15.72 -13.85
CA SER A 79 -2.75 -15.07 -14.84
C SER A 79 -3.58 -14.79 -16.08
N PHE A 80 -3.56 -13.55 -16.54
CA PHE A 80 -4.35 -13.13 -17.70
C PHE A 80 -3.58 -12.15 -18.57
N LYS A 81 -4.07 -11.95 -19.80
CA LYS A 81 -3.58 -10.93 -20.72
C LYS A 81 -4.72 -9.98 -21.05
N GLU A 82 -4.54 -8.69 -20.77
CA GLU A 82 -5.52 -7.65 -21.04
C GLU A 82 -4.80 -6.33 -21.33
N GLY A 83 -5.33 -5.51 -22.24
CA GLY A 83 -4.68 -4.23 -22.62
C GLY A 83 -3.22 -4.37 -23.08
N GLY A 84 -2.84 -5.52 -23.66
CA GLY A 84 -1.47 -5.81 -24.09
C GLY A 84 -0.51 -6.23 -22.98
N ARG A 85 -0.95 -6.26 -21.71
CA ARG A 85 -0.12 -6.63 -20.54
C ARG A 85 -0.49 -8.02 -20.04
N LYS A 86 0.52 -8.81 -19.65
CA LYS A 86 0.33 -10.06 -18.90
C LYS A 86 0.41 -9.72 -17.42
N VAL A 87 -0.61 -10.08 -16.65
CA VAL A 87 -0.71 -9.71 -15.24
C VAL A 87 -1.00 -10.96 -14.42
N ASN A 88 -0.30 -11.10 -13.30
CA ASN A 88 -0.61 -12.07 -12.27
C ASN A 88 -1.40 -11.39 -11.15
N SER A 89 -2.33 -12.11 -10.55
CA SER A 89 -3.08 -11.62 -9.39
C SER A 89 -3.48 -12.75 -8.47
N VAL A 90 -3.72 -12.40 -7.21
CA VAL A 90 -4.35 -13.28 -6.25
C VAL A 90 -5.74 -12.74 -5.93
N ILE A 91 -6.76 -13.53 -6.21
CA ILE A 91 -8.14 -13.22 -5.86
C ILE A 91 -8.43 -13.79 -4.46
N ILE A 92 -8.84 -12.92 -3.54
CA ILE A 92 -9.18 -13.24 -2.16
C ILE A 92 -10.68 -13.03 -1.97
N LYS A 93 -11.37 -14.03 -1.43
CA LYS A 93 -12.82 -13.95 -1.14
C LYS A 93 -13.15 -14.62 0.19
N PRO A 94 -14.16 -14.13 0.93
CA PRO A 94 -14.81 -14.91 2.00
C PRO A 94 -15.34 -16.24 1.46
N LYS A 95 -15.08 -17.36 2.15
CA LYS A 95 -15.56 -18.70 1.73
C LYS A 95 -17.07 -18.81 1.64
N LYS A 96 -17.79 -18.09 2.51
CA LYS A 96 -19.26 -18.13 2.63
C LYS A 96 -19.97 -17.14 1.72
N ALA A 97 -19.29 -16.59 0.71
CA ALA A 97 -19.91 -15.64 -0.21
C ALA A 97 -20.80 -16.37 -1.23
N GLU A 98 -22.12 -16.13 -1.15
CA GLU A 98 -23.11 -16.76 -2.03
C GLU A 98 -23.49 -15.90 -3.25
N LYS A 99 -23.24 -14.59 -3.17
CA LYS A 99 -23.53 -13.61 -4.22
C LYS A 99 -22.24 -13.04 -4.80
N LEU A 100 -22.33 -12.43 -5.99
CA LEU A 100 -21.23 -11.68 -6.59
C LEU A 100 -20.76 -10.58 -5.63
N LEU A 101 -19.46 -10.60 -5.33
CA LEU A 101 -18.85 -9.64 -4.41
C LEU A 101 -18.41 -8.38 -5.16
N PRO A 102 -18.71 -7.17 -4.66
CA PRO A 102 -18.00 -5.99 -5.11
C PRO A 102 -16.51 -6.12 -4.77
N THR A 103 -15.65 -5.43 -5.51
CA THR A 103 -14.23 -5.75 -5.55
C THR A 103 -13.33 -4.56 -5.26
N LEU A 104 -12.36 -4.77 -4.36
CA LEU A 104 -11.19 -3.92 -4.20
C LEU A 104 -10.04 -4.46 -5.06
N VAL A 105 -9.63 -3.73 -6.10
CA VAL A 105 -8.37 -3.99 -6.80
C VAL A 105 -7.25 -3.32 -6.01
N TYR A 106 -6.30 -4.11 -5.52
CA TYR A 106 -5.31 -3.66 -4.56
C TYR A 106 -3.89 -3.72 -5.14
N PHE A 107 -3.18 -2.59 -5.05
CA PHE A 107 -1.77 -2.45 -5.42
C PHE A 107 -0.95 -2.33 -4.14
N HIS A 108 0.05 -3.19 -3.98
CA HIS A 108 0.85 -3.21 -2.76
C HIS A 108 1.91 -2.11 -2.71
N GLY A 109 2.34 -1.75 -1.50
CA GLY A 109 3.47 -0.86 -1.27
C GLY A 109 4.83 -1.55 -1.42
N GLY A 110 5.86 -1.02 -0.75
CA GLY A 110 7.22 -1.55 -0.79
C GLY A 110 8.14 -0.85 -1.80
N GLY A 111 7.84 0.40 -2.15
CA GLY A 111 8.73 1.23 -2.96
C GLY A 111 8.96 0.73 -4.38
N TRP A 112 7.98 0.03 -4.95
CA TRP A 112 8.01 -0.67 -6.25
C TRP A 112 8.97 -1.85 -6.33
N VAL A 113 9.86 -2.02 -5.36
CA VAL A 113 10.92 -3.03 -5.36
C VAL A 113 10.58 -4.23 -4.50
N PHE A 114 10.03 -3.96 -3.32
CA PHE A 114 9.81 -4.95 -2.29
C PHE A 114 8.36 -5.43 -2.26
N ASN A 115 8.09 -6.26 -1.26
CA ASN A 115 6.78 -6.82 -0.95
C ASN A 115 6.24 -7.75 -2.05
N SER A 116 5.16 -8.40 -1.67
CA SER A 116 4.48 -9.47 -2.41
C SER A 116 3.11 -9.72 -1.79
N PHE A 117 2.33 -10.63 -2.38
CA PHE A 117 1.10 -11.08 -1.76
C PHE A 117 1.30 -11.57 -0.31
N GLU A 118 2.41 -12.28 -0.01
CA GLU A 118 2.64 -12.83 1.32
C GLU A 118 2.81 -11.73 2.39
N THR A 119 3.50 -10.64 2.06
CA THR A 119 3.64 -9.48 2.98
C THR A 119 2.31 -8.81 3.32
N HIS A 120 1.33 -8.84 2.41
CA HIS A 120 0.03 -8.16 2.56
C HIS A 120 -1.12 -9.12 2.91
N LYS A 121 -0.84 -10.42 2.94
CA LYS A 121 -1.84 -11.50 3.03
C LYS A 121 -2.82 -11.34 4.18
N ARG A 122 -2.32 -10.93 5.35
CA ARG A 122 -3.17 -10.61 6.51
C ARG A 122 -4.14 -9.48 6.18
N LEU A 123 -3.64 -8.32 5.76
CA LEU A 123 -4.46 -7.15 5.52
C LEU A 123 -5.52 -7.44 4.45
N MET A 124 -5.15 -8.14 3.37
CA MET A 124 -6.08 -8.50 2.31
C MET A 124 -7.19 -9.43 2.80
N ARG A 125 -6.84 -10.44 3.62
CA ARG A 125 -7.82 -11.30 4.28
C ARG A 125 -8.71 -10.52 5.24
N ASP A 126 -8.15 -9.63 6.04
CA ASP A 126 -8.91 -8.83 7.01
C ASP A 126 -9.93 -7.93 6.30
N ILE A 127 -9.52 -7.25 5.21
CA ILE A 127 -10.41 -6.42 4.40
C ILE A 127 -11.49 -7.28 3.74
N ALA A 128 -11.12 -8.39 3.10
CA ALA A 128 -12.07 -9.27 2.42
C ALA A 128 -13.17 -9.74 3.39
N LEU A 129 -12.80 -10.19 4.60
CA LEU A 129 -13.73 -10.66 5.61
C LEU A 129 -14.54 -9.51 6.24
N LYS A 130 -13.88 -8.46 6.73
CA LYS A 130 -14.55 -7.39 7.49
C LYS A 130 -15.44 -6.52 6.62
N ALA A 131 -15.07 -6.31 5.36
CA ALA A 131 -15.87 -5.56 4.38
C ALA A 131 -16.83 -6.44 3.57
N ASN A 132 -16.69 -7.78 3.65
CA ASN A 132 -17.39 -8.76 2.81
C ASN A 132 -17.20 -8.49 1.31
N VAL A 133 -15.97 -8.20 0.88
CA VAL A 133 -15.64 -7.85 -0.51
C VAL A 133 -14.71 -8.89 -1.13
N GLY A 134 -14.69 -8.97 -2.46
CA GLY A 134 -13.57 -9.58 -3.17
C GLY A 134 -12.38 -8.64 -3.15
N VAL A 135 -11.18 -9.18 -3.02
CA VAL A 135 -9.93 -8.43 -3.20
C VAL A 135 -9.17 -9.04 -4.36
N VAL A 136 -8.74 -8.22 -5.31
CA VAL A 136 -7.85 -8.63 -6.40
C VAL A 136 -6.50 -7.98 -6.12
N PHE A 137 -5.59 -8.75 -5.53
CA PHE A 137 -4.23 -8.30 -5.26
C PHE A 137 -3.40 -8.43 -6.54
N VAL A 138 -2.91 -7.32 -7.07
CA VAL A 138 -2.16 -7.29 -8.33
C VAL A 138 -0.68 -7.53 -8.07
N GLU A 139 -0.14 -8.60 -8.63
CA GLU A 139 1.30 -8.93 -8.59
C GLU A 139 1.99 -8.25 -9.78
N TYR A 140 2.12 -6.93 -9.70
CA TYR A 140 2.74 -6.12 -10.75
C TYR A 140 4.26 -6.38 -10.84
N SER A 141 4.82 -6.11 -12.01
CA SER A 141 6.25 -6.17 -12.29
C SER A 141 7.01 -5.13 -11.46
N ARG A 142 8.01 -5.59 -10.72
CA ARG A 142 8.75 -4.78 -9.73
C ARG A 142 9.99 -4.13 -10.32
N ALA A 143 10.35 -2.98 -9.77
CA ALA A 143 11.64 -2.34 -9.97
C ALA A 143 12.73 -3.09 -9.18
N PRO A 144 14.02 -2.95 -9.52
CA PRO A 144 14.56 -2.25 -10.70
C PRO A 144 14.43 -3.03 -12.02
N GLU A 145 14.02 -4.30 -11.99
CA GLU A 145 13.97 -5.15 -13.19
C GLU A 145 13.04 -4.57 -14.25
N ILE A 146 11.89 -4.05 -13.83
CA ILE A 146 10.91 -3.39 -14.67
C ILE A 146 10.60 -2.02 -14.09
N LYS A 147 10.73 -0.98 -14.93
CA LYS A 147 10.61 0.43 -14.54
C LYS A 147 9.26 1.01 -14.96
N TYR A 148 8.99 2.25 -14.55
CA TYR A 148 7.86 3.04 -15.05
C TYR A 148 7.81 3.01 -16.59
N PRO A 149 6.63 2.90 -17.24
CA PRO A 149 5.27 2.90 -16.68
C PRO A 149 4.64 1.52 -16.46
N VAL A 150 5.39 0.42 -16.61
CA VAL A 150 4.80 -0.92 -16.81
C VAL A 150 3.88 -1.35 -15.66
N ALA A 151 4.27 -1.16 -14.40
CA ALA A 151 3.45 -1.53 -13.25
C ALA A 151 2.08 -0.80 -13.24
N ASN A 152 2.06 0.48 -13.66
CA ASN A 152 0.81 1.26 -13.74
C ASN A 152 -0.12 0.74 -14.85
N GLU A 153 0.48 0.31 -15.96
CA GLU A 153 -0.28 -0.28 -17.07
C GLU A 153 -0.82 -1.67 -16.73
N GLU A 154 -0.04 -2.49 -16.02
CA GLU A 154 -0.50 -3.78 -15.50
C GLU A 154 -1.63 -3.59 -14.48
N GLY A 155 -1.54 -2.57 -13.62
CA GLY A 155 -2.60 -2.25 -12.68
C GLY A 155 -3.90 -1.83 -13.37
N TYR A 156 -3.81 -1.03 -14.44
CA TYR A 156 -4.96 -0.69 -15.27
C TYR A 156 -5.51 -1.92 -16.02
N ALA A 157 -4.64 -2.76 -16.56
CA ALA A 157 -5.05 -4.01 -17.20
C ALA A 157 -5.79 -4.96 -16.23
N ALA A 158 -5.38 -5.01 -14.97
CA ALA A 158 -6.09 -5.79 -13.95
C ALA A 158 -7.51 -5.26 -13.67
N ALA A 159 -7.66 -3.94 -13.54
CA ALA A 159 -8.97 -3.33 -13.38
C ALA A 159 -9.88 -3.58 -14.60
N LEU A 160 -9.32 -3.47 -15.82
CA LEU A 160 -10.04 -3.74 -17.07
C LEU A 160 -10.42 -5.22 -17.23
N PHE A 161 -9.53 -6.14 -16.83
CA PHE A 161 -9.82 -7.57 -16.83
C PHE A 161 -10.99 -7.88 -15.89
N LEU A 162 -10.97 -7.32 -14.69
CA LEU A 162 -12.04 -7.51 -13.71
C LEU A 162 -13.40 -6.99 -14.21
N SER A 163 -13.42 -5.84 -14.90
CA SER A 163 -14.67 -5.30 -15.44
C SER A 163 -15.26 -6.13 -16.58
N LYS A 164 -14.47 -7.01 -17.21
CA LYS A 164 -14.94 -7.91 -18.27
C LYS A 164 -15.24 -9.32 -17.77
N TYR A 165 -14.38 -9.85 -16.91
CA TYR A 165 -14.34 -11.27 -16.55
C TYR A 165 -14.57 -11.55 -15.07
N GLY A 166 -14.81 -10.52 -14.24
CA GLY A 166 -14.97 -10.65 -12.79
C GLY A 166 -16.04 -11.67 -12.37
N LYS A 167 -17.15 -11.75 -13.11
CA LYS A 167 -18.24 -12.70 -12.83
C LYS A 167 -17.76 -14.16 -12.81
N ASN A 168 -16.79 -14.51 -13.65
CA ASN A 168 -16.22 -15.87 -13.70
C ASN A 168 -15.49 -16.26 -12.41
N TYR A 169 -15.12 -15.26 -11.60
CA TYR A 169 -14.45 -15.43 -10.32
C TYR A 169 -15.38 -15.13 -9.13
N GLY A 170 -16.69 -14.97 -9.36
CA GLY A 170 -17.65 -14.61 -8.31
C GLY A 170 -17.55 -13.14 -7.87
N LEU A 171 -17.03 -12.27 -8.74
CA LEU A 171 -16.85 -10.84 -8.50
C LEU A 171 -17.81 -10.02 -9.36
N ASP A 172 -18.28 -8.89 -8.84
CA ASP A 172 -19.13 -7.96 -9.56
C ASP A 172 -18.31 -6.96 -10.36
N SER A 173 -18.33 -7.13 -11.68
CA SER A 173 -17.60 -6.32 -12.65
C SER A 173 -17.99 -4.84 -12.71
N ASN A 174 -19.14 -4.45 -12.16
CA ASN A 174 -19.60 -3.05 -12.15
C ASN A 174 -19.33 -2.32 -10.83
N ARG A 175 -18.84 -3.03 -9.81
CA ARG A 175 -18.58 -2.48 -8.48
C ARG A 175 -17.10 -2.62 -8.12
N ILE A 176 -16.29 -1.76 -8.72
CA ILE A 176 -14.83 -1.75 -8.54
C ILE A 176 -14.41 -0.50 -7.76
N ILE A 177 -13.63 -0.71 -6.70
CA ILE A 177 -12.83 0.32 -6.03
C ILE A 177 -11.37 -0.07 -6.24
N VAL A 178 -10.50 0.92 -6.46
CA VAL A 178 -9.05 0.72 -6.46
C VAL A 178 -8.47 1.13 -5.12
N GLY A 179 -7.38 0.52 -4.70
CA GLY A 179 -6.68 0.98 -3.52
C GLY A 179 -5.27 0.45 -3.43
N GLY A 180 -4.53 0.99 -2.47
CA GLY A 180 -3.17 0.57 -2.22
C GLY A 180 -2.53 1.38 -1.11
N ASP A 181 -1.40 0.88 -0.66
CA ASP A 181 -0.58 1.48 0.39
C ASP A 181 0.74 2.00 -0.16
N SER A 182 1.25 3.11 0.37
CA SER A 182 2.53 3.68 -0.03
C SER A 182 2.55 3.96 -1.55
N VAL A 183 3.49 3.35 -2.29
CA VAL A 183 3.52 3.38 -3.76
C VAL A 183 2.32 2.70 -4.41
N GLY A 184 1.67 1.75 -3.75
CA GLY A 184 0.40 1.18 -4.20
C GLY A 184 -0.72 2.21 -4.17
N GLY A 185 -0.67 3.17 -3.24
CA GLY A 185 -1.54 4.35 -3.23
C GLY A 185 -1.29 5.25 -4.44
N ASN A 186 -0.03 5.46 -4.81
CA ASN A 186 0.35 6.13 -6.08
C ASN A 186 -0.31 5.41 -7.27
N MET A 187 -0.09 4.09 -7.38
CA MET A 187 -0.62 3.27 -8.46
C MET A 187 -2.15 3.31 -8.52
N ALA A 188 -2.84 3.24 -7.38
CA ALA A 188 -4.31 3.32 -7.31
C ALA A 188 -4.85 4.61 -7.94
N THR A 189 -4.22 5.74 -7.62
CA THR A 189 -4.54 7.03 -8.23
C THR A 189 -4.29 7.02 -9.74
N VAL A 190 -3.14 6.53 -10.19
CA VAL A 190 -2.81 6.49 -11.62
C VAL A 190 -3.77 5.58 -12.40
N VAL A 191 -4.15 4.43 -11.85
CA VAL A 191 -5.17 3.55 -12.46
C VAL A 191 -6.51 4.26 -12.56
N ALA A 192 -6.93 5.01 -11.53
CA ALA A 192 -8.16 5.79 -11.59
C ALA A 192 -8.10 6.89 -12.66
N MET A 193 -6.95 7.57 -12.81
CA MET A 193 -6.72 8.56 -13.87
C MET A 193 -6.79 7.92 -15.26
N LYS A 194 -6.14 6.77 -15.46
CA LYS A 194 -6.21 6.02 -16.74
C LYS A 194 -7.63 5.56 -17.05
N ALA A 195 -8.36 5.09 -16.06
CA ALA A 195 -9.75 4.67 -16.23
C ALA A 195 -10.66 5.85 -16.61
N LYS A 196 -10.46 7.03 -16.02
CA LYS A 196 -11.11 8.28 -16.42
C LYS A 196 -10.78 8.62 -17.88
N GLU A 197 -9.48 8.67 -18.23
CA GLU A 197 -8.99 9.03 -19.57
C GLU A 197 -9.55 8.10 -20.65
N LYS A 198 -9.62 6.80 -20.38
CA LYS A 198 -10.13 5.79 -21.33
C LYS A 198 -11.64 5.58 -21.25
N GLY A 199 -12.33 6.22 -20.30
CA GLY A 199 -13.77 6.06 -20.06
C GLY A 199 -14.19 4.68 -19.50
N THR A 200 -13.23 3.81 -19.14
CA THR A 200 -13.48 2.45 -18.65
C THR A 200 -12.25 1.93 -17.91
N PRO A 201 -12.40 1.04 -16.91
CA PRO A 201 -13.64 0.65 -16.26
C PRO A 201 -14.19 1.74 -15.32
N LYS A 202 -15.47 1.64 -14.95
CA LYS A 202 -16.04 2.54 -13.95
C LYS A 202 -15.45 2.24 -12.57
N ILE A 203 -14.71 3.18 -12.01
CA ILE A 203 -14.17 3.12 -10.65
C ILE A 203 -15.07 3.91 -9.70
N LEU A 204 -15.56 3.26 -8.64
CA LEU A 204 -16.51 3.85 -7.68
C LEU A 204 -15.84 4.64 -6.56
N GLY A 205 -14.56 4.37 -6.30
CA GLY A 205 -13.82 4.93 -5.17
C GLY A 205 -12.33 4.61 -5.26
N GLN A 206 -11.53 5.33 -4.48
CA GLN A 206 -10.13 5.04 -4.26
C GLN A 206 -9.80 5.00 -2.75
N VAL A 207 -9.03 4.00 -2.31
CA VAL A 207 -8.49 3.87 -0.94
C VAL A 207 -6.98 4.05 -0.98
N LEU A 208 -6.49 5.17 -0.47
CA LEU A 208 -5.09 5.57 -0.52
C LEU A 208 -4.51 5.56 0.90
N LEU A 209 -3.67 4.58 1.20
CA LEU A 209 -3.04 4.46 2.52
C LEU A 209 -1.63 5.04 2.43
N TYR A 210 -1.39 6.15 3.14
CA TYR A 210 -0.13 6.91 3.22
C TYR A 210 0.59 6.98 1.86
N PRO A 211 -0.08 7.53 0.82
CA PRO A 211 0.36 7.36 -0.55
C PRO A 211 1.61 8.18 -0.88
N VAL A 212 2.44 7.63 -1.78
CA VAL A 212 3.46 8.42 -2.50
C VAL A 212 2.77 9.24 -3.59
N THR A 213 2.99 10.53 -3.64
CA THR A 213 2.28 11.49 -4.51
C THR A 213 3.20 12.51 -5.16
N ASP A 214 4.42 12.73 -4.65
CA ASP A 214 5.37 13.70 -5.21
C ASP A 214 6.81 13.15 -5.25
N THR A 215 7.63 13.68 -6.18
CA THR A 215 9.07 13.43 -6.20
C THR A 215 9.87 14.44 -5.36
N ASN A 216 9.21 15.45 -4.80
CA ASN A 216 9.84 16.40 -3.89
C ASN A 216 10.09 15.79 -2.50
N LEU A 217 11.37 15.56 -2.18
CA LEU A 217 11.80 14.98 -0.91
C LEU A 217 12.11 16.04 0.18
N ASN A 218 11.63 17.28 0.04
CA ASN A 218 11.93 18.40 0.94
C ASN A 218 10.69 18.97 1.66
N THR A 219 9.63 18.19 1.85
CA THR A 219 8.52 18.65 2.71
C THR A 219 8.95 18.69 4.18
N LYS A 220 8.19 19.39 5.03
CA LYS A 220 8.50 19.44 6.47
C LYS A 220 8.46 18.04 7.11
N SER A 221 7.57 17.16 6.67
CA SER A 221 7.56 15.76 7.10
C SER A 221 8.80 14.98 6.64
N TYR A 222 9.28 15.17 5.41
CA TYR A 222 10.54 14.58 4.95
C TYR A 222 11.75 15.05 5.77
N GLU A 223 11.82 16.34 6.09
CA GLU A 223 12.90 16.90 6.90
C GLU A 223 12.87 16.33 8.33
N ARG A 224 11.70 16.42 8.98
CA ARG A 224 11.51 16.03 10.37
C ARG A 224 11.67 14.53 10.61
N PHE A 225 11.17 13.69 9.71
CA PHE A 225 11.17 12.23 9.85
C PHE A 225 12.15 11.54 8.90
N SER A 226 13.16 12.28 8.44
CA SER A 226 14.14 11.81 7.45
C SER A 226 14.83 10.48 7.80
N LYS A 227 14.93 10.16 9.10
CA LYS A 227 15.56 8.96 9.66
C LYS A 227 14.78 8.49 10.91
N GLY A 228 15.01 7.25 11.34
CA GLY A 228 14.57 6.74 12.64
C GLY A 228 13.08 6.41 12.77
N HIS A 229 12.29 6.48 11.68
CA HIS A 229 10.85 6.24 11.69
C HIS A 229 10.46 5.20 10.64
N TYR A 230 11.26 4.12 10.55
CA TYR A 230 11.12 3.04 9.58
C TYR A 230 11.37 3.46 8.11
N LEU A 231 10.46 4.21 7.48
CA LEU A 231 10.68 4.75 6.14
C LEU A 231 11.58 5.99 6.22
N THR A 232 12.71 5.97 5.50
CA THR A 232 13.66 7.09 5.48
C THR A 232 13.59 7.89 4.20
N ARG A 233 14.03 9.15 4.26
CA ARG A 233 14.17 10.01 3.08
C ARG A 233 15.16 9.44 2.07
N ALA A 234 16.24 8.81 2.54
CA ALA A 234 17.25 8.19 1.68
C ALA A 234 16.66 6.98 0.92
N THR A 235 15.86 6.16 1.61
CA THR A 235 15.15 5.03 0.99
C THR A 235 14.14 5.51 -0.06
N MET A 236 13.37 6.57 0.21
CA MET A 236 12.47 7.15 -0.80
C MET A 236 13.22 7.69 -2.03
N LYS A 237 14.37 8.34 -1.83
CA LYS A 237 15.23 8.78 -2.94
C LYS A 237 15.64 7.58 -3.81
N TRP A 238 16.11 6.50 -3.19
CA TRP A 238 16.50 5.30 -3.91
C TRP A 238 15.33 4.65 -4.66
N PHE A 239 14.14 4.57 -4.04
CA PHE A 239 12.94 4.06 -4.71
C PHE A 239 12.60 4.83 -5.99
N TRP A 240 12.71 6.15 -5.97
CA TRP A 240 12.50 6.97 -7.17
C TRP A 240 13.56 6.72 -8.24
N GLU A 241 14.84 6.60 -7.86
CA GLU A 241 15.95 6.33 -8.77
C GLU A 241 15.79 5.00 -9.51
N VAL A 242 15.28 3.95 -8.84
CA VAL A 242 15.09 2.64 -9.46
C VAL A 242 13.78 2.51 -10.23
N TYR A 243 12.72 3.21 -9.81
CA TYR A 243 11.40 3.13 -10.46
C TYR A 243 11.28 4.05 -11.68
N ALA A 244 11.65 5.32 -11.54
CA ALA A 244 11.52 6.36 -12.57
C ALA A 244 12.84 7.17 -12.71
N PRO A 245 13.93 6.53 -13.21
CA PRO A 245 15.25 7.16 -13.31
C PRO A 245 15.29 8.34 -14.28
N ASP A 246 14.42 8.34 -15.30
CA ASP A 246 14.35 9.44 -16.26
C ASP A 246 13.66 10.66 -15.62
N LYS A 247 14.46 11.68 -15.33
CA LYS A 247 14.01 12.95 -14.76
C LYS A 247 12.93 13.64 -15.59
N SER A 248 12.87 13.41 -16.90
CA SER A 248 11.84 14.00 -17.77
C SER A 248 10.43 13.51 -17.40
N THR A 249 10.33 12.30 -16.86
CA THR A 249 9.04 11.68 -16.48
C THR A 249 8.58 12.03 -15.06
N GLN A 250 9.49 12.52 -14.20
CA GLN A 250 9.20 12.75 -12.78
C GLN A 250 8.23 13.89 -12.50
N SER A 251 7.94 14.73 -13.49
CA SER A 251 6.90 15.76 -13.41
C SER A 251 5.52 15.29 -13.87
N LEU A 252 5.43 14.13 -14.53
CA LEU A 252 4.17 13.60 -15.05
C LEU A 252 3.22 13.24 -13.91
N ALA A 253 1.94 13.55 -14.09
CA ALA A 253 0.88 13.20 -13.13
C ALA A 253 0.78 11.69 -12.86
N THR A 254 1.18 10.87 -13.83
CA THR A 254 1.22 9.40 -13.74
C THR A 254 2.44 8.86 -12.97
N VAL A 255 3.36 9.74 -12.56
CA VAL A 255 4.50 9.45 -11.69
C VAL A 255 4.29 10.14 -10.33
N ALA A 256 4.03 11.44 -10.36
CA ALA A 256 3.78 12.28 -9.20
C ALA A 256 2.38 12.90 -9.27
N PRO A 257 1.32 12.22 -8.80
CA PRO A 257 -0.05 12.72 -8.84
C PRO A 257 -0.26 14.10 -8.19
N LEU A 258 0.58 14.49 -7.23
CA LEU A 258 0.54 15.84 -6.64
C LEU A 258 0.87 16.94 -7.65
N LYS A 259 1.54 16.62 -8.77
CA LYS A 259 1.84 17.56 -9.86
C LYS A 259 0.73 17.68 -10.90
N ALA A 260 -0.27 16.78 -10.89
CA ALA A 260 -1.41 16.82 -11.82
C ALA A 260 -2.16 18.16 -11.77
N SER A 261 -2.57 18.70 -12.91
CA SER A 261 -3.47 19.85 -12.99
C SER A 261 -4.83 19.56 -12.34
N LEU A 262 -5.60 20.61 -12.03
CA LEU A 262 -6.96 20.41 -11.51
C LEU A 262 -7.87 19.70 -12.53
N GLU A 263 -7.70 19.96 -13.82
CA GLU A 263 -8.47 19.30 -14.89
C GLU A 263 -8.16 17.79 -14.96
N GLU A 264 -6.89 17.41 -14.85
CA GLU A 264 -6.50 16.00 -14.77
C GLU A 264 -7.15 15.28 -13.57
N LEU A 265 -7.35 15.99 -12.45
CA LEU A 265 -7.93 15.45 -11.22
C LEU A 265 -9.47 15.53 -11.14
N GLN A 266 -10.12 16.38 -11.92
CA GLN A 266 -11.60 16.49 -11.92
C GLN A 266 -12.25 15.15 -12.26
N ASN A 267 -13.43 14.86 -11.72
CA ASN A 267 -14.18 13.62 -11.97
C ASN A 267 -13.44 12.32 -11.59
N LEU A 268 -12.32 12.40 -10.86
CA LEU A 268 -11.76 11.23 -10.20
C LEU A 268 -12.75 10.68 -9.15
N PRO A 269 -12.69 9.37 -8.86
CA PRO A 269 -13.60 8.76 -7.92
C PRO A 269 -13.36 9.29 -6.50
N LYS A 270 -14.42 9.26 -5.69
CA LYS A 270 -14.37 9.60 -4.26
C LYS A 270 -13.20 8.89 -3.55
N THR A 271 -12.59 9.56 -2.59
CA THR A 271 -11.32 9.12 -2.02
C THR A 271 -11.40 8.98 -0.50
N LEU A 272 -10.90 7.86 0.01
CA LEU A 272 -10.39 7.77 1.38
C LEU A 272 -8.87 7.88 1.30
N LEU A 273 -8.29 8.90 1.95
CA LEU A 273 -6.84 9.08 2.09
C LEU A 273 -6.46 9.05 3.57
N ILE A 274 -5.63 8.10 3.95
CA ILE A 274 -5.12 7.96 5.32
C ILE A 274 -3.64 8.35 5.34
N THR A 275 -3.20 9.12 6.32
CA THR A 275 -1.76 9.39 6.56
C THR A 275 -1.37 8.96 7.98
N ALA A 276 -0.07 8.70 8.17
CA ALA A 276 0.52 8.48 9.48
C ALA A 276 1.18 9.77 9.99
N GLU A 277 1.14 10.02 11.30
CA GLU A 277 1.72 11.23 11.90
C GLU A 277 3.25 11.31 11.74
N TYR A 278 3.95 10.19 11.92
CA TYR A 278 5.41 10.07 11.88
C TYR A 278 5.86 9.39 10.59
N ASP A 279 5.60 10.06 9.47
CA ASP A 279 5.89 9.55 8.13
C ASP A 279 6.42 10.66 7.24
N VAL A 280 7.49 10.39 6.50
CA VAL A 280 8.05 11.31 5.51
C VAL A 280 7.04 11.69 4.43
N LEU A 281 6.11 10.79 4.08
CA LEU A 281 5.09 10.99 3.04
C LEU A 281 3.85 11.74 3.51
N ARG A 282 3.76 12.06 4.81
CA ARG A 282 2.55 12.64 5.39
C ARG A 282 2.11 13.93 4.70
N ASP A 283 3.02 14.88 4.56
CA ASP A 283 2.66 16.20 4.06
C ASP A 283 2.29 16.17 2.57
N GLU A 284 2.94 15.33 1.76
CA GLU A 284 2.60 15.18 0.34
C GLU A 284 1.21 14.50 0.16
N GLY A 285 0.91 13.46 0.93
CA GLY A 285 -0.41 12.81 0.91
C GLY A 285 -1.53 13.78 1.34
N GLU A 286 -1.31 14.58 2.39
CA GLU A 286 -2.28 15.58 2.83
C GLU A 286 -2.43 16.76 1.85
N ALA A 287 -1.33 17.17 1.20
CA ALA A 287 -1.39 18.13 0.11
C ALA A 287 -2.19 17.58 -1.08
N TYR A 288 -2.03 16.30 -1.40
CA TYR A 288 -2.79 15.66 -2.46
C TYR A 288 -4.29 15.58 -2.15
N ALA A 289 -4.66 15.27 -0.91
CA ALA A 289 -6.06 15.34 -0.47
C ALA A 289 -6.66 16.75 -0.63
N LYS A 290 -5.89 17.80 -0.33
CA LYS A 290 -6.32 19.20 -0.56
C LYS A 290 -6.49 19.47 -2.06
N LYS A 291 -5.56 19.00 -2.89
CA LYS A 291 -5.60 19.18 -4.36
C LYS A 291 -6.81 18.49 -5.00
N LEU A 292 -7.11 17.26 -4.58
CA LEU A 292 -8.32 16.54 -4.97
C LEU A 292 -9.60 17.32 -4.62
N ARG A 293 -9.70 17.89 -3.42
CA ARG A 293 -10.84 18.75 -3.04
C ARG A 293 -10.92 20.02 -3.88
N ALA A 294 -9.78 20.64 -4.21
CA ALA A 294 -9.75 21.78 -5.13
C ALA A 294 -10.29 21.40 -6.52
N ALA A 295 -10.01 20.18 -6.98
CA ALA A 295 -10.58 19.58 -8.19
C ALA A 295 -12.02 19.03 -8.02
N LYS A 296 -12.70 19.37 -6.92
CA LYS A 296 -14.10 18.98 -6.60
C LYS A 296 -14.32 17.47 -6.40
N VAL A 297 -13.27 16.69 -6.13
CA VAL A 297 -13.38 15.28 -5.77
C VAL A 297 -13.86 15.16 -4.31
N PRO A 298 -14.85 14.30 -3.99
CA PRO A 298 -15.22 14.01 -2.61
C PRO A 298 -14.09 13.26 -1.89
N VAL A 299 -13.50 13.85 -0.83
CA VAL A 299 -12.35 13.28 -0.12
C VAL A 299 -12.57 13.23 1.38
N ILE A 300 -12.43 12.04 1.96
CA ILE A 300 -12.13 11.84 3.37
C ILE A 300 -10.61 11.79 3.51
N SER A 301 -10.04 12.65 4.35
CA SER A 301 -8.61 12.62 4.68
C SER A 301 -8.44 12.53 6.18
N THR A 302 -7.68 11.54 6.65
CA THR A 302 -7.53 11.25 8.09
C THR A 302 -6.06 10.96 8.41
N ARG A 303 -5.49 11.76 9.32
CA ARG A 303 -4.19 11.46 9.91
C ARG A 303 -4.40 10.58 11.15
N TYR A 304 -3.68 9.47 11.24
CA TYR A 304 -3.61 8.66 12.46
C TYR A 304 -2.37 9.07 13.28
N GLY A 305 -2.63 9.44 14.54
CA GLY A 305 -1.58 9.84 15.49
C GLY A 305 -0.78 8.66 16.03
N GLY A 306 0.42 8.94 16.54
CA GLY A 306 1.25 7.96 17.27
C GLY A 306 1.82 6.82 16.42
N THR A 307 1.73 6.90 15.10
CA THR A 307 2.08 5.78 14.21
C THR A 307 2.96 6.20 13.02
N ILE A 308 3.53 5.21 12.34
CA ILE A 308 4.55 5.35 11.29
C ILE A 308 4.03 4.90 9.92
N HIS A 309 4.86 5.07 8.88
CA HIS A 309 4.61 4.48 7.57
C HIS A 309 4.35 2.96 7.66
N ASP A 310 3.49 2.43 6.78
CA ASP A 310 3.09 1.02 6.73
C ASP A 310 2.36 0.45 7.97
N PHE A 311 1.94 1.26 8.94
CA PHE A 311 1.31 0.78 10.18
C PHE A 311 0.05 -0.09 9.99
N ILE A 312 -0.63 0.05 8.85
CA ILE A 312 -1.81 -0.76 8.51
C ILE A 312 -1.38 -2.12 7.96
N VAL A 313 -0.21 -2.23 7.32
CA VAL A 313 0.32 -3.44 6.69
C VAL A 313 1.11 -4.27 7.71
N LEU A 314 1.99 -3.63 8.48
CA LEU A 314 2.93 -4.28 9.40
C LEU A 314 2.22 -5.16 10.44
N ASN A 315 2.52 -6.46 10.43
CA ASN A 315 1.83 -7.43 11.30
C ASN A 315 2.15 -7.20 12.78
N ALA A 316 3.36 -6.72 13.09
CA ALA A 316 3.77 -6.30 14.43
C ALA A 316 2.88 -5.18 15.00
N LEU A 317 2.36 -4.30 14.13
CA LEU A 317 1.57 -3.14 14.53
C LEU A 317 0.05 -3.36 14.42
N ARG A 318 -0.39 -4.53 13.94
CA ARG A 318 -1.83 -4.83 13.66
C ARG A 318 -2.75 -4.70 14.87
N LYS A 319 -2.20 -4.81 16.09
CA LYS A 319 -2.95 -4.76 17.35
C LYS A 319 -3.02 -3.35 17.95
N THR A 320 -2.28 -2.38 17.40
CA THR A 320 -2.38 -0.97 17.82
C THR A 320 -3.77 -0.41 17.52
N GLU A 321 -4.22 0.57 18.31
CA GLU A 321 -5.51 1.22 18.07
C GLU A 321 -5.53 1.96 16.73
N ALA A 322 -4.41 2.57 16.34
CA ALA A 322 -4.27 3.23 15.04
C ALA A 322 -4.54 2.23 13.90
N SER A 323 -3.86 1.08 13.90
CA SER A 323 -4.01 0.07 12.84
C SER A 323 -5.44 -0.50 12.79
N LYS A 324 -6.02 -0.84 13.96
CA LYS A 324 -7.41 -1.33 14.04
C LYS A 324 -8.42 -0.29 13.54
N GLY A 325 -8.28 0.96 13.97
CA GLY A 325 -9.14 2.08 13.56
C GLY A 325 -9.06 2.33 12.05
N ALA A 326 -7.86 2.37 11.50
CA ALA A 326 -7.64 2.56 10.07
C ALA A 326 -8.24 1.43 9.23
N VAL A 327 -8.04 0.16 9.62
CA VAL A 327 -8.68 -0.98 8.93
C VAL A 327 -10.21 -0.90 9.02
N ALA A 328 -10.76 -0.51 10.17
CA ALA A 328 -12.19 -0.34 10.33
C ALA A 328 -12.74 0.79 9.42
N GLN A 329 -12.02 1.91 9.33
CA GLN A 329 -12.37 3.03 8.44
C GLN A 329 -12.34 2.62 6.96
N VAL A 330 -11.31 1.88 6.53
CA VAL A 330 -11.24 1.32 5.17
C VAL A 330 -12.45 0.43 4.90
N CYS A 331 -12.76 -0.50 5.81
CA CYS A 331 -13.90 -1.40 5.63
C CYS A 331 -15.23 -0.64 5.58
N ALA A 332 -15.40 0.39 6.42
CA ALA A 332 -16.59 1.24 6.41
C ALA A 332 -16.72 2.01 5.09
N PHE A 333 -15.62 2.56 4.58
CA PHE A 333 -15.61 3.23 3.27
C PHE A 333 -16.00 2.28 2.14
N LEU A 334 -15.46 1.07 2.10
CA LEU A 334 -15.82 0.06 1.10
C LEU A 334 -17.31 -0.29 1.19
N LYS A 335 -17.81 -0.61 2.38
CA LYS A 335 -19.23 -0.96 2.57
C LYS A 335 -20.17 0.16 2.14
N ASN A 336 -19.86 1.39 2.56
CA ASN A 336 -20.67 2.57 2.25
C ASN A 336 -20.72 2.89 0.75
N ASN A 337 -19.74 2.44 -0.03
CA ASN A 337 -19.67 2.72 -1.46
C ASN A 337 -20.05 1.54 -2.34
N PHE A 338 -20.21 0.35 -1.76
CA PHE A 338 -20.64 -0.85 -2.47
C PHE A 338 -22.06 -1.31 -2.17
N TYR A 339 -22.59 -1.05 -0.97
CA TYR A 339 -23.86 -1.62 -0.51
C TYR A 339 -24.93 -0.60 -0.14
N LYS A 340 -24.61 0.70 0.01
CA LYS A 340 -25.60 1.72 0.41
C LYS A 340 -26.62 2.11 -0.68
N ASN A 341 -26.66 1.39 -1.81
CA ASN A 341 -27.65 1.61 -2.88
C ASN A 341 -28.57 0.38 -3.09
N ASN A 342 -28.71 -0.50 -2.09
CA ASN A 342 -29.71 -1.59 -2.12
C ASN A 342 -30.84 -1.31 -1.15
#